data_AF-A0A1M5SIA0-F1
#
_entry.id   AF-A0A1M5SIA0-F1
#
_cell.length_a   1.000
_cell.length_b   1.000
_cell.length_c   1.000
_cell.angle_alpha   90.00
_cell.angle_beta   90.00
_cell.angle_gamma   90.00
#
_symmetry.space_group_name_H-M   'P 1'
#
loop_
_entity.id
_entity.type
_entity.pdbx_description
1 polymer ?
#
loop_
_entity_poly.entity_id
_entity_poly.type
_entity_poly.pdbx_seq_one_letter_code
_entity_poly.pdbx_strand_id
1 'polypeptide(L)'
;MKRFLLIVLLFFSVIFVFSVNIEKAQELFLYYINNYDKQTNDQFLNDVKLLISKELPLYRFYKIWLVGSVEKTDVTKKVGDYLNVIYKQYQGTTDEERLARATFMSYLEAKLERKSFESSFIKASPNFNHFFNTYQNKVVFAARNYFTDLLAKHLGAKIDLPIEIDAPVYNFDFNYFPRYKEKGYDYELQYLASDPEFVKTFNKYLQILSENPETIEKQIGRYGGLLQRSIIKVIAGLKNNYSEIFSTIAPSHVSYWWIRWIVYALLILVTFFVLKKWSLTIFIISIIEIVYLFFGFDVLSNSSSTIYGLISVFGFISAILIFMRQKEILALVMSLLVILSFFVPTFYSKDLLMKNNVDFENSIFFEELVGDVLKDNYSRFSNIIKGLLTQSNSSIIETEDIVRRLAINTKNFQEKIQDPKYLSVNNFEQRIEDFKTIAKEFENYQIEENIRKRKYASFEKDVLKFTKKIAEISSKKFEDNFLQEITKKLNFEEVEPTVTKINDTLEKVEDMKSAPIKFYRTKYGLLAFMFLSIGMFLTSIKYKYDYVWYIAAIISTIFMLINPIEFIVQYGVPTLLVNYSMTIPIIVVPGIVMFLKRIIPHKG
;
A
#
# COMPACT_ATOMS: atom_id res chain seq x y z
N MET A 1 27.21 -9.20 -41.04
CA MET A 1 25.81 -9.48 -40.65
C MET A 1 25.43 -8.98 -39.25
N LYS A 2 26.16 -9.28 -38.16
CA LYS A 2 25.79 -8.85 -36.78
C LYS A 2 25.62 -7.32 -36.59
N ARG A 3 26.46 -6.49 -37.22
CA ARG A 3 26.34 -5.02 -37.17
C ARG A 3 25.15 -4.47 -37.98
N PHE A 4 24.81 -5.11 -39.11
CA PHE A 4 23.67 -4.72 -39.93
C PHE A 4 22.34 -5.08 -39.24
N LEU A 5 22.30 -6.23 -38.57
CA LEU A 5 21.16 -6.64 -37.73
C LEU A 5 20.97 -5.69 -36.54
N LEU A 6 22.06 -5.23 -35.91
CA LEU A 6 21.99 -4.27 -34.79
C LEU A 6 21.59 -2.86 -35.25
N ILE A 7 22.00 -2.44 -36.46
CA ILE A 7 21.58 -1.17 -37.07
C ILE A 7 20.12 -1.26 -37.52
N VAL A 8 19.66 -2.37 -38.11
CA VAL A 8 18.25 -2.58 -38.48
C VAL A 8 17.36 -2.68 -37.25
N LEU A 9 17.84 -3.28 -36.16
CA LEU A 9 17.12 -3.36 -34.87
C LEU A 9 17.10 -2.00 -34.15
N LEU A 10 18.17 -1.20 -34.25
CA LEU A 10 18.17 0.21 -33.83
C LEU A 10 17.24 1.06 -34.71
N PHE A 11 17.20 0.83 -36.03
CA PHE A 11 16.32 1.56 -36.95
C PHE A 11 14.84 1.21 -36.71
N PHE A 12 14.53 -0.07 -36.44
CA PHE A 12 13.19 -0.50 -36.03
C PHE A 12 12.79 0.04 -34.65
N SER A 13 13.75 0.22 -33.72
CA SER A 13 13.48 0.82 -32.40
C SER A 13 13.10 2.30 -32.46
N VAL A 14 13.48 3.00 -33.55
CA VAL A 14 13.19 4.43 -33.75
C VAL A 14 11.83 4.66 -34.45
N ILE A 15 11.19 3.61 -35.02
CA ILE A 15 9.95 3.75 -35.82
C ILE A 15 8.67 3.54 -34.99
N PHE A 16 8.74 3.08 -33.74
CA PHE A 16 7.55 2.90 -32.89
C PHE A 16 7.29 4.07 -31.93
N VAL A 17 7.14 5.28 -32.49
CA VAL A 17 6.59 6.43 -31.76
C VAL A 17 5.29 6.81 -32.44
N PHE A 18 4.26 6.01 -32.18
CA PHE A 18 2.88 6.36 -32.47
C PHE A 18 2.33 7.11 -31.25
N SER A 19 1.58 8.18 -31.50
CA SER A 19 0.72 8.79 -30.49
C SER A 19 -0.33 7.81 -30.01
N VAL A 20 -1.00 8.16 -28.92
CA VAL A 20 -2.13 7.36 -28.45
C VAL A 20 -3.34 7.62 -29.33
N ASN A 21 -3.79 6.61 -30.08
CA ASN A 21 -5.17 6.59 -30.55
C ASN A 21 -6.12 6.42 -29.36
N ILE A 22 -6.76 7.53 -28.96
CA ILE A 22 -7.63 7.58 -27.80
C ILE A 22 -8.87 6.69 -27.96
N GLU A 23 -9.45 6.59 -29.15
CA GLU A 23 -10.60 5.71 -29.40
C GLU A 23 -10.23 4.24 -29.19
N LYS A 24 -9.11 3.81 -29.76
CA LYS A 24 -8.60 2.44 -29.57
C LYS A 24 -8.25 2.16 -28.10
N ALA A 25 -7.70 3.14 -27.39
CA ALA A 25 -7.44 2.99 -25.96
C ALA A 25 -8.73 2.83 -25.13
N GLN A 26 -9.81 3.53 -25.51
CA GLN A 26 -11.13 3.37 -24.89
C GLN A 26 -11.73 1.98 -25.16
N GLU A 27 -11.66 1.49 -26.40
CA GLU A 27 -12.12 0.16 -26.77
C GLU A 27 -11.40 -0.94 -25.97
N LEU A 28 -10.07 -0.86 -25.87
CA LEU A 28 -9.26 -1.80 -25.08
C LEU A 28 -9.60 -1.72 -23.59
N PHE A 29 -9.78 -0.51 -23.05
CA PHE A 29 -10.17 -0.32 -21.65
C PHE A 29 -11.53 -0.98 -21.34
N LEU A 30 -12.53 -0.75 -22.18
CA LEU A 30 -13.86 -1.37 -22.04
C LEU A 30 -13.79 -2.88 -22.23
N TYR A 31 -12.96 -3.36 -23.17
CA TYR A 31 -12.70 -4.78 -23.33
C TYR A 31 -12.16 -5.40 -22.04
N TYR A 32 -11.15 -4.80 -21.40
CA TYR A 32 -10.59 -5.31 -20.16
C TYR A 32 -11.64 -5.35 -19.02
N ILE A 33 -12.44 -4.30 -18.85
CA ILE A 33 -13.50 -4.27 -17.84
C ILE A 33 -14.53 -5.38 -18.07
N ASN A 34 -15.05 -5.50 -19.29
CA ASN A 34 -16.15 -6.40 -19.61
C ASN A 34 -15.75 -7.88 -19.59
N ASN A 35 -14.45 -8.17 -19.58
CA ASN A 35 -13.90 -9.52 -19.68
C ASN A 35 -13.11 -9.96 -18.43
N TYR A 36 -12.74 -9.05 -17.52
CA TYR A 36 -11.94 -9.39 -16.33
C TYR A 36 -12.56 -10.50 -15.47
N ASP A 37 -13.87 -10.43 -15.22
CA ASP A 37 -14.56 -11.41 -14.39
C ASP A 37 -14.91 -12.70 -15.18
N LYS A 38 -14.77 -12.71 -16.52
CA LYS A 38 -15.07 -13.85 -17.39
C LYS A 38 -13.85 -14.74 -17.60
N GLN A 39 -14.09 -15.98 -18.02
CA GLN A 39 -13.02 -16.87 -18.46
C GLN A 39 -12.63 -16.46 -19.88
N THR A 40 -11.39 -16.03 -20.08
CA THR A 40 -10.93 -15.52 -21.38
C THR A 40 -9.61 -16.16 -21.79
N ASN A 41 -9.31 -16.09 -23.09
CA ASN A 41 -8.02 -16.50 -23.62
C ASN A 41 -6.97 -15.37 -23.55
N ASP A 42 -7.32 -14.20 -22.99
CA ASP A 42 -6.39 -13.09 -22.85
C ASP A 42 -5.44 -13.38 -21.67
N GLN A 43 -4.17 -13.61 -22.01
CA GLN A 43 -3.12 -13.88 -21.03
C GLN A 43 -2.96 -12.75 -20.01
N PHE A 44 -3.03 -11.48 -20.45
CA PHE A 44 -2.91 -10.34 -19.54
C PHE A 44 -4.01 -10.37 -18.47
N LEU A 45 -5.28 -10.55 -18.87
CA LEU A 45 -6.39 -10.58 -17.93
C LEU A 45 -6.29 -11.77 -16.96
N ASN A 46 -5.90 -12.95 -17.45
CA ASN A 46 -5.73 -14.14 -16.61
C ASN A 46 -4.61 -13.95 -15.57
N ASP A 47 -3.46 -13.42 -16.00
CA ASP A 47 -2.32 -13.15 -15.12
C ASP A 47 -2.70 -12.09 -14.07
N VAL A 48 -3.28 -10.95 -14.49
CA VAL A 48 -3.72 -9.89 -13.56
C VAL A 48 -4.74 -10.42 -12.56
N LYS A 49 -5.70 -11.25 -12.99
CA LYS A 49 -6.70 -11.85 -12.10
C LYS A 49 -6.07 -12.76 -11.06
N LEU A 50 -5.11 -13.61 -11.44
CA LEU A 50 -4.37 -14.48 -10.52
C LEU A 50 -3.56 -13.66 -9.50
N LEU A 51 -2.80 -12.67 -10.00
CA LEU A 51 -1.98 -11.77 -9.19
C LEU A 51 -2.82 -11.03 -8.14
N ILE A 52 -4.00 -10.53 -8.52
CA ILE A 52 -4.88 -9.77 -7.62
C ILE A 52 -5.65 -10.67 -6.65
N SER A 53 -6.21 -11.78 -7.13
CA SER A 53 -7.12 -12.62 -6.31
C SER A 53 -6.41 -13.58 -5.37
N LYS A 54 -5.18 -14.01 -5.69
CA LYS A 54 -4.43 -14.98 -4.90
C LYS A 54 -3.13 -14.39 -4.34
N GLU A 55 -2.26 -13.89 -5.22
CA GLU A 55 -0.87 -13.59 -4.82
C GLU A 55 -0.74 -12.30 -4.00
N LEU A 56 -1.48 -11.24 -4.34
CA LEU A 56 -1.52 -10.00 -3.58
C LEU A 56 -2.02 -10.22 -2.13
N PRO A 57 -3.14 -10.94 -1.89
CA PRO A 57 -3.54 -11.31 -0.53
C PRO A 57 -2.49 -12.14 0.22
N LEU A 58 -1.85 -13.12 -0.42
CA LEU A 58 -0.79 -13.91 0.20
C LEU A 58 0.41 -13.04 0.59
N TYR A 59 0.88 -12.18 -0.32
CA TYR A 59 1.94 -11.22 -0.06
C TYR A 59 1.63 -10.33 1.15
N ARG A 60 0.43 -9.76 1.21
CA ARG A 60 0.02 -8.91 2.35
C ARG A 60 -0.08 -9.71 3.64
N PHE A 61 -0.57 -10.95 3.58
CA PHE A 61 -0.61 -11.84 4.73
C PHE A 61 0.81 -12.11 5.27
N TYR A 62 1.75 -12.52 4.41
CA TYR A 62 3.14 -12.78 4.80
C TYR A 62 3.83 -11.53 5.37
N LYS A 63 3.67 -10.38 4.72
CA LYS A 63 4.22 -9.11 5.20
C LYS A 63 3.69 -8.78 6.60
N ILE A 64 2.38 -8.85 6.81
CA ILE A 64 1.75 -8.56 8.11
C ILE A 64 2.25 -9.55 9.18
N TRP A 65 2.42 -10.82 8.84
CA TRP A 65 2.90 -11.84 9.77
C TRP A 65 4.34 -11.58 10.24
N LEU A 66 5.23 -11.30 9.29
CA LEU A 66 6.66 -11.11 9.52
C LEU A 66 6.95 -9.80 10.23
N VAL A 67 6.54 -8.66 9.66
CA VAL A 67 6.94 -7.33 10.14
C VAL A 67 5.85 -6.61 10.94
N GLY A 68 4.58 -6.96 10.74
CA GLY A 68 3.41 -6.32 11.36
C GLY A 68 2.62 -5.45 10.37
N SER A 69 1.56 -4.81 10.86
CA SER A 69 0.66 -3.96 10.04
C SER A 69 1.10 -2.50 9.91
N VAL A 70 2.10 -2.06 10.66
CA VAL A 70 2.59 -0.68 10.63
C VAL A 70 3.76 -0.60 9.65
N GLU A 71 3.54 0.09 8.54
CA GLU A 71 4.62 0.45 7.62
C GLU A 71 5.40 1.61 8.27
N LYS A 72 6.64 1.35 8.67
CA LYS A 72 7.56 2.36 9.25
C LYS A 72 8.35 3.07 8.15
N THR A 73 7.69 3.37 7.04
CA THR A 73 8.21 4.18 5.94
C THR A 73 7.50 5.53 5.94
N ASP A 74 8.16 6.57 5.42
CA ASP A 74 7.57 7.93 5.37
C ASP A 74 6.27 8.00 4.55
N VAL A 75 6.00 6.98 3.72
CA VAL A 75 4.76 6.83 2.96
C VAL A 75 4.24 5.39 3.08
N THR A 76 3.01 5.23 3.55
CA THR A 76 2.29 3.95 3.54
C THR A 76 1.89 3.58 2.11
N LYS A 77 2.26 2.37 1.64
CA LYS A 77 1.86 1.83 0.33
C LYS A 77 0.33 1.73 0.24
N LYS A 78 -0.25 2.37 -0.78
CA LYS A 78 -1.67 2.35 -1.12
C LYS A 78 -2.01 1.18 -2.04
N VAL A 79 -3.29 0.92 -2.27
CA VAL A 79 -3.74 -0.14 -3.19
C VAL A 79 -3.15 0.06 -4.59
N GLY A 80 -3.13 1.32 -5.07
CA GLY A 80 -2.53 1.68 -6.34
C GLY A 80 -1.06 1.32 -6.47
N ASP A 81 -0.29 1.32 -5.37
CA ASP A 81 1.13 0.95 -5.40
C ASP A 81 1.33 -0.54 -5.68
N TYR A 82 0.47 -1.41 -5.13
CA TYR A 82 0.51 -2.85 -5.43
C TYR A 82 0.13 -3.14 -6.89
N LEU A 83 -0.89 -2.44 -7.41
CA LEU A 83 -1.29 -2.58 -8.81
C LEU A 83 -0.22 -2.04 -9.75
N ASN A 84 0.55 -1.03 -9.33
CA ASN A 84 1.66 -0.49 -10.12
C ASN A 84 2.81 -1.49 -10.28
N VAL A 85 3.02 -2.41 -9.33
CA VAL A 85 3.95 -3.53 -9.49
C VAL A 85 3.50 -4.41 -10.66
N ILE A 86 2.22 -4.76 -10.71
CA ILE A 86 1.64 -5.55 -11.82
C ILE A 86 1.76 -4.78 -13.14
N TYR A 87 1.35 -3.51 -13.15
CA TYR A 87 1.38 -2.67 -14.35
C TYR A 87 2.78 -2.56 -14.96
N LYS A 88 3.83 -2.41 -14.13
CA LYS A 88 5.21 -2.33 -14.60
C LYS A 88 5.68 -3.59 -15.31
N GLN A 89 5.21 -4.77 -14.91
CA GLN A 89 5.55 -6.04 -15.56
C GLN A 89 4.77 -6.25 -16.85
N TYR A 90 3.48 -5.90 -16.85
CA TYR A 90 2.57 -6.15 -17.96
C TYR A 90 2.22 -4.87 -18.72
N GLN A 91 3.22 -4.03 -18.98
CA GLN A 91 3.01 -2.83 -19.80
C GLN A 91 2.57 -3.23 -21.21
N GLY A 92 1.66 -2.44 -21.78
CA GLY A 92 1.30 -2.57 -23.19
C GLY A 92 2.50 -2.38 -24.11
N THR A 93 2.44 -2.98 -25.28
CA THR A 93 3.47 -2.79 -26.31
C THR A 93 3.31 -1.44 -27.00
N THR A 94 2.06 -1.02 -27.23
CA THR A 94 1.72 0.28 -27.82
C THR A 94 1.31 1.29 -26.74
N ASP A 95 1.37 2.59 -27.05
CA ASP A 95 0.99 3.63 -26.10
C ASP A 95 -0.53 3.58 -25.79
N GLU A 96 -1.39 3.10 -26.72
CA GLU A 96 -2.81 2.81 -26.46
C GLU A 96 -3.02 1.69 -25.46
N GLU A 97 -2.32 0.58 -25.63
CA GLU A 97 -2.38 -0.54 -24.68
C GLU A 97 -1.87 -0.12 -23.32
N ARG A 98 -0.82 0.70 -23.26
CA ARG A 98 -0.28 1.24 -22.00
C ARG A 98 -1.27 2.15 -21.31
N LEU A 99 -1.91 3.08 -22.03
CA LEU A 99 -2.95 3.92 -21.47
C LEU A 99 -4.16 3.09 -21.00
N ALA A 100 -4.65 2.18 -21.83
CA ALA A 100 -5.79 1.33 -21.51
C ALA A 100 -5.52 0.46 -20.27
N ARG A 101 -4.33 -0.16 -20.17
CA ARG A 101 -3.93 -0.96 -19.00
C ARG A 101 -3.71 -0.10 -17.76
N ALA A 102 -3.08 1.07 -17.89
CA ALA A 102 -2.90 1.99 -16.76
C ALA A 102 -4.25 2.46 -16.20
N THR A 103 -5.18 2.84 -17.07
CA THR A 103 -6.54 3.22 -16.69
C THR A 103 -7.32 2.04 -16.12
N PHE A 104 -7.17 0.83 -16.69
CA PHE A 104 -7.77 -0.38 -16.17
C PHE A 104 -7.27 -0.71 -14.75
N MET A 105 -5.97 -0.53 -14.48
CA MET A 105 -5.44 -0.65 -13.12
C MET A 105 -6.00 0.40 -12.18
N SER A 106 -6.18 1.65 -12.61
CA SER A 106 -6.88 2.67 -11.83
C SER A 106 -8.34 2.28 -11.55
N TYR A 107 -9.01 1.63 -12.50
CA TYR A 107 -10.38 1.13 -12.33
C TYR A 107 -10.42 0.00 -11.28
N LEU A 108 -9.48 -0.94 -11.35
CA LEU A 108 -9.32 -1.98 -10.33
C LEU A 108 -8.98 -1.39 -8.96
N GLU A 109 -8.14 -0.34 -8.91
CA GLU A 109 -7.82 0.40 -7.69
C GLU A 109 -9.10 0.97 -7.05
N ALA A 110 -9.95 1.65 -7.84
CA ALA A 110 -11.23 2.17 -7.37
C ALA A 110 -12.16 1.06 -6.88
N LYS A 111 -12.24 -0.07 -7.62
CA LYS A 111 -13.02 -1.25 -7.23
C LYS A 111 -12.52 -1.84 -5.92
N LEU A 112 -11.21 -1.99 -5.72
CA LEU A 112 -10.61 -2.53 -4.50
C LEU A 112 -10.77 -1.58 -3.29
N GLU A 113 -10.63 -0.26 -3.51
CA GLU A 113 -10.82 0.75 -2.48
C GLU A 113 -12.30 1.12 -2.23
N ARG A 114 -13.24 0.55 -2.99
CA ARG A 114 -14.68 0.84 -2.93
C ARG A 114 -14.98 2.34 -3.11
N LYS A 115 -14.26 2.99 -4.02
CA LYS A 115 -14.43 4.40 -4.38
C LYS A 115 -15.04 4.56 -5.76
N SER A 116 -15.64 5.73 -6.01
CA SER A 116 -16.11 6.12 -7.33
C SER A 116 -14.92 6.28 -8.28
N PHE A 117 -15.09 5.83 -9.53
CA PHE A 117 -14.08 5.95 -10.58
C PHE A 117 -14.19 7.33 -11.25
N GLU A 118 -13.82 8.37 -10.50
CA GLU A 118 -13.87 9.77 -10.96
C GLU A 118 -12.54 10.23 -11.57
N SER A 119 -12.59 11.28 -12.40
CA SER A 119 -11.38 11.92 -12.97
C SER A 119 -10.35 12.27 -11.89
N SER A 120 -10.79 12.79 -10.74
CA SER A 120 -9.93 13.13 -9.60
C SER A 120 -9.15 11.92 -9.08
N PHE A 121 -9.81 10.76 -9.01
CA PHE A 121 -9.24 9.49 -8.58
C PHE A 121 -8.23 8.96 -9.61
N ILE A 122 -8.59 8.94 -10.90
CA ILE A 122 -7.71 8.49 -11.98
C ILE A 122 -6.42 9.31 -11.99
N LYS A 123 -6.50 10.63 -11.82
CA LYS A 123 -5.33 11.52 -11.77
C LYS A 123 -4.42 11.27 -10.58
N ALA A 124 -4.97 10.80 -9.47
CA ALA A 124 -4.22 10.47 -8.28
C ALA A 124 -3.60 9.06 -8.33
N SER A 125 -4.09 8.19 -9.23
CA SER A 125 -3.62 6.80 -9.32
C SER A 125 -2.14 6.73 -9.73
N PRO A 126 -1.31 5.94 -9.01
CA PRO A 126 0.09 5.70 -9.37
C PRO A 126 0.26 5.14 -10.79
N ASN A 127 -0.66 4.28 -11.24
CA ASN A 127 -0.60 3.62 -12.54
C ASN A 127 -0.74 4.63 -13.69
N PHE A 128 -1.77 5.47 -13.60
CA PHE A 128 -2.03 6.52 -14.57
C PHE A 128 -0.92 7.58 -14.57
N ASN A 129 -0.39 7.93 -13.39
CA ASN A 129 0.75 8.83 -13.26
C ASN A 129 2.01 8.26 -13.92
N HIS A 130 2.30 6.97 -13.75
CA HIS A 130 3.45 6.31 -14.36
C HIS A 130 3.39 6.36 -15.89
N PHE A 131 2.22 6.06 -16.46
CA PHE A 131 1.98 6.22 -17.90
C PHE A 131 2.18 7.67 -18.34
N PHE A 132 1.47 8.61 -17.69
CA PHE A 132 1.42 9.99 -18.13
C PHE A 132 2.79 10.68 -18.06
N ASN A 133 3.58 10.42 -17.01
CA ASN A 133 4.93 10.97 -16.89
C ASN A 133 5.84 10.53 -18.05
N THR A 134 5.67 9.30 -18.52
CA THR A 134 6.44 8.77 -19.66
C THR A 134 5.92 9.35 -20.98
N TYR A 135 4.60 9.39 -21.14
CA TYR A 135 3.93 9.89 -22.34
C TYR A 135 4.15 11.40 -22.56
N GLN A 136 4.00 12.19 -21.49
CA GLN A 136 4.18 13.64 -21.50
C GLN A 136 5.52 14.05 -22.10
N ASN A 137 6.61 13.38 -21.74
CA ASN A 137 7.93 13.71 -22.27
C ASN A 137 8.02 13.50 -23.80
N LYS A 138 7.38 12.45 -24.32
CA LYS A 138 7.30 12.21 -25.77
C LYS A 138 6.47 13.29 -26.46
N VAL A 139 5.30 13.63 -25.91
CA VAL A 139 4.41 14.66 -26.46
C VAL A 139 5.09 16.03 -26.43
N VAL A 140 5.75 16.41 -25.33
CA VAL A 140 6.50 17.68 -25.21
C VAL A 140 7.59 17.76 -26.29
N PHE A 141 8.30 16.66 -26.54
CA PHE A 141 9.34 16.62 -27.56
C PHE A 141 8.76 16.78 -28.97
N ALA A 142 7.75 15.98 -29.32
CA ALA A 142 7.08 16.05 -30.61
C ALA A 142 6.45 17.43 -30.86
N ALA A 143 5.72 17.97 -29.88
CA ALA A 143 5.09 19.28 -29.94
C ALA A 143 6.12 20.40 -30.10
N ARG A 144 7.24 20.35 -29.38
CA ARG A 144 8.31 21.33 -29.53
C ARG A 144 8.84 21.35 -30.96
N ASN A 145 9.13 20.18 -31.53
CA ASN A 145 9.64 20.08 -32.91
C ASN A 145 8.59 20.58 -33.91
N TYR A 146 7.33 20.16 -33.74
CA TYR A 146 6.20 20.58 -34.57
C TYR A 146 6.02 22.10 -34.57
N PHE A 147 5.90 22.73 -33.40
CA PHE A 147 5.66 24.16 -33.32
C PHE A 147 6.89 25.00 -33.69
N THR A 148 8.10 24.44 -33.64
CA THR A 148 9.29 25.09 -34.20
C THR A 148 9.24 25.09 -35.73
N ASP A 149 8.80 23.99 -36.34
CA ASP A 149 8.57 23.92 -37.79
C ASP A 149 7.37 24.77 -38.21
N LEU A 150 6.33 24.88 -37.38
CA LEU A 150 5.20 25.76 -37.64
C LEU A 150 5.59 27.24 -37.58
N LEU A 151 6.44 27.64 -36.62
CA LEU A 151 7.04 28.99 -36.65
C LEU A 151 7.81 29.22 -37.95
N ALA A 152 8.58 28.23 -38.41
CA ALA A 152 9.33 28.35 -39.67
C ALA A 152 8.40 28.49 -40.87
N LYS A 153 7.32 27.70 -40.91
CA LYS A 153 6.27 27.77 -41.95
C LYS A 153 5.65 29.17 -42.01
N HIS A 154 5.25 29.72 -40.87
CA HIS A 154 4.69 31.08 -40.78
C HIS A 154 5.69 32.20 -41.08
N LEU A 155 7.00 31.91 -41.11
CA LEU A 155 8.04 32.88 -41.49
C LEU A 155 8.47 32.78 -42.96
N GLY A 156 7.98 31.78 -43.72
CA GLY A 156 8.27 31.61 -45.15
C GLY A 156 8.95 30.29 -45.53
N ALA A 157 9.26 29.40 -44.58
CA ALA A 157 9.85 28.10 -44.89
C ALA A 157 8.81 27.18 -45.57
N LYS A 158 9.24 26.49 -46.64
CA LYS A 158 8.39 25.55 -47.40
C LYS A 158 8.28 24.20 -46.68
N ILE A 159 7.38 24.13 -45.71
CA ILE A 159 7.10 22.91 -44.91
C ILE A 159 5.60 22.62 -44.96
N ASP A 160 5.26 21.38 -45.24
CA ASP A 160 3.88 20.90 -45.16
C ASP A 160 3.61 20.35 -43.76
N LEU A 161 2.59 20.90 -43.09
CA LEU A 161 2.20 20.56 -41.73
C LEU A 161 0.67 20.49 -41.65
N PRO A 162 0.10 19.41 -41.07
CA PRO A 162 -1.34 19.12 -41.11
C PRO A 162 -2.21 20.01 -40.22
N ILE A 163 -1.63 20.62 -39.19
CA ILE A 163 -2.34 21.45 -38.20
C ILE A 163 -1.83 22.88 -38.28
N GLU A 164 -2.75 23.84 -38.44
CA GLU A 164 -2.45 25.26 -38.48
C GLU A 164 -2.96 25.98 -37.22
N ILE A 165 -2.35 27.14 -36.94
CA ILE A 165 -2.77 28.06 -35.89
C ILE A 165 -3.16 29.37 -36.56
N ASP A 166 -4.18 30.04 -36.01
CA ASP A 166 -4.52 31.41 -36.39
C ASP A 166 -3.40 32.39 -36.00
N ALA A 167 -2.49 32.60 -36.95
CA ALA A 167 -1.28 33.37 -36.79
C ALA A 167 -0.91 34.09 -38.11
N PRO A 168 -0.31 35.29 -38.05
CA PRO A 168 0.16 35.99 -39.25
C PRO A 168 1.12 35.15 -40.07
N VAL A 169 1.14 35.35 -41.39
CA VAL A 169 2.10 34.69 -42.29
C VAL A 169 3.03 35.74 -42.89
N TYR A 170 4.32 35.49 -42.77
CA TYR A 170 5.40 36.29 -43.35
C TYR A 170 6.12 35.47 -44.43
N ASN A 171 6.82 36.16 -45.33
CA ASN A 171 7.54 35.52 -46.44
C ASN A 171 8.99 36.02 -46.49
N PHE A 172 9.82 35.49 -45.58
CA PHE A 172 11.24 35.76 -45.53
C PHE A 172 12.02 34.64 -46.23
N ASP A 173 13.14 35.00 -46.86
CA ASP A 173 14.05 34.03 -47.49
C ASP A 173 15.12 33.59 -46.48
N PHE A 174 15.06 32.34 -46.03
CA PHE A 174 16.03 31.75 -45.10
C PHE A 174 16.09 30.23 -45.24
N ASN A 175 17.23 29.63 -44.91
CA ASN A 175 17.42 28.18 -44.96
C ASN A 175 16.93 27.54 -43.66
N TYR A 176 15.98 26.61 -43.78
CA TYR A 176 15.45 25.87 -42.64
C TYR A 176 15.38 24.37 -42.91
N PHE A 177 15.84 23.58 -41.94
CA PHE A 177 15.72 22.13 -41.95
C PHE A 177 14.59 21.70 -41.00
N PRO A 178 13.52 21.05 -41.51
CA PRO A 178 12.43 20.54 -40.68
C PRO A 178 12.93 19.61 -39.57
N ARG A 179 12.40 19.82 -38.37
CA ARG A 179 12.78 19.09 -37.15
C ARG A 179 11.74 18.06 -36.76
N TYR A 180 10.47 18.27 -37.10
CA TYR A 180 9.37 17.37 -36.82
C TYR A 180 9.45 16.15 -37.72
N LYS A 181 9.61 14.99 -37.10
CA LYS A 181 9.68 13.67 -37.77
C LYS A 181 8.75 12.65 -37.12
N GLU A 182 8.23 12.99 -35.95
CA GLU A 182 7.30 12.21 -35.17
C GLU A 182 5.95 12.19 -35.92
N LYS A 183 5.27 11.05 -35.97
CA LYS A 183 3.95 10.96 -36.62
C LYS A 183 2.91 10.52 -35.59
N GLY A 184 1.67 10.97 -35.80
CA GLY A 184 0.49 10.54 -35.05
C GLY A 184 0.01 11.49 -33.96
N TYR A 185 0.82 12.43 -33.47
CA TYR A 185 0.47 13.32 -32.34
C TYR A 185 -0.62 14.36 -32.66
N ASP A 186 -1.43 14.13 -33.68
CA ASP A 186 -2.36 15.10 -34.25
C ASP A 186 -3.39 15.56 -33.23
N TYR A 187 -3.90 14.65 -32.40
CA TYR A 187 -4.84 14.99 -31.33
C TYR A 187 -4.20 15.91 -30.28
N GLU A 188 -3.01 15.57 -29.78
CA GLU A 188 -2.31 16.39 -28.78
C GLU A 188 -1.87 17.74 -29.34
N LEU A 189 -1.41 17.76 -30.59
CA LEU A 189 -1.02 18.96 -31.30
C LEU A 189 -2.23 19.88 -31.55
N GLN A 190 -3.38 19.31 -31.93
CA GLN A 190 -4.63 20.06 -32.10
C GLN A 190 -5.14 20.61 -30.77
N TYR A 191 -5.06 19.82 -29.69
CA TYR A 191 -5.38 20.27 -28.35
C TYR A 191 -4.50 21.45 -27.93
N LEU A 192 -3.19 21.37 -28.21
CA LEU A 192 -2.24 22.45 -27.94
C LEU A 192 -2.52 23.71 -28.78
N ALA A 193 -2.77 23.54 -30.09
CA ALA A 193 -3.10 24.61 -31.02
C ALA A 193 -4.42 25.32 -30.69
N SER A 194 -5.34 24.63 -29.98
CA SER A 194 -6.62 25.20 -29.57
C SER A 194 -6.55 25.97 -28.25
N ASP A 195 -5.43 25.91 -27.52
CA ASP A 195 -5.27 26.62 -26.24
C ASP A 195 -4.97 28.12 -26.46
N PRO A 196 -5.82 29.05 -25.98
CA PRO A 196 -5.63 30.49 -26.24
C PRO A 196 -4.34 31.07 -25.68
N GLU A 197 -3.85 30.55 -24.55
CA GLU A 197 -2.62 31.03 -23.91
C GLU A 197 -1.38 30.58 -24.71
N PHE A 198 -1.42 29.36 -25.23
CA PHE A 198 -0.42 28.84 -26.16
C PHE A 198 -0.37 29.66 -27.45
N VAL A 199 -1.52 29.87 -28.12
CA VAL A 199 -1.61 30.67 -29.36
C VAL A 199 -1.08 32.08 -29.15
N LYS A 200 -1.42 32.74 -28.04
CA LYS A 200 -0.86 34.06 -27.69
C LYS A 200 0.66 34.04 -27.55
N THR A 201 1.22 33.01 -26.93
CA THR A 201 2.67 32.86 -26.76
C THR A 201 3.36 32.56 -28.09
N PHE A 202 2.75 31.73 -28.93
CA PHE A 202 3.19 31.44 -30.29
C PHE A 202 3.26 32.72 -31.13
N ASN A 203 2.16 33.48 -31.19
CA ASN A 203 2.09 34.74 -31.94
C ASN A 203 3.09 35.79 -31.45
N LYS A 204 3.32 35.87 -30.12
CA LYS A 204 4.35 36.75 -29.55
C LYS A 204 5.75 36.40 -30.07
N TYR A 205 6.13 35.12 -30.08
CA TYR A 205 7.46 34.72 -30.54
C TYR A 205 7.59 34.81 -32.06
N LEU A 206 6.52 34.54 -32.80
CA LEU A 206 6.45 34.77 -34.23
C LEU A 206 6.68 36.25 -34.57
N GLN A 207 6.03 37.17 -33.84
CA GLN A 207 6.22 38.61 -34.01
C GLN A 207 7.67 39.03 -33.75
N ILE A 208 8.28 38.60 -32.64
CA ILE A 208 9.68 38.93 -32.30
C ILE A 208 10.66 38.45 -33.38
N LEU A 209 10.42 37.26 -33.95
CA LEU A 209 11.20 36.72 -35.06
C LEU A 209 10.98 37.53 -36.35
N SER A 210 9.74 37.94 -36.63
CA SER A 210 9.41 38.76 -37.81
C SER A 210 10.02 40.17 -37.77
N GLU A 211 10.20 40.74 -36.57
CA GLU A 211 10.84 42.04 -36.37
C GLU A 211 12.37 41.99 -36.59
N ASN A 212 12.99 40.80 -36.60
CA ASN A 212 14.44 40.63 -36.77
C ASN A 212 14.81 39.56 -37.83
N PRO A 213 14.48 39.78 -39.12
CA PRO A 213 14.60 38.76 -40.17
C PRO A 213 16.01 38.17 -40.34
N GLU A 214 17.05 38.99 -40.19
CA GLU A 214 18.46 38.60 -40.34
C GLU A 214 18.93 37.54 -39.32
N THR A 215 18.18 37.36 -38.22
CA THR A 215 18.56 36.45 -37.13
C THR A 215 17.68 35.21 -37.04
N ILE A 216 16.69 35.05 -37.93
CA ILE A 216 15.70 33.96 -37.90
C ILE A 216 16.40 32.59 -37.82
N GLU A 217 17.36 32.31 -38.71
CA GLU A 217 18.07 31.01 -38.75
C GLU A 217 18.75 30.66 -37.42
N LYS A 218 19.30 31.67 -36.73
CA LYS A 218 20.01 31.49 -35.45
C LYS A 218 19.06 31.39 -34.27
N GLN A 219 17.92 32.09 -34.32
CA GLN A 219 17.04 32.28 -33.17
C GLN A 219 15.80 31.38 -33.15
N ILE A 220 15.38 30.83 -34.30
CA ILE A 220 14.16 30.00 -34.37
C ILE A 220 14.20 28.79 -33.42
N GLY A 221 15.35 28.14 -33.30
CA GLY A 221 15.55 27.03 -32.36
C GLY A 221 15.50 27.46 -30.89
N ARG A 222 15.90 28.70 -30.58
CA ARG A 222 15.82 29.29 -29.24
C ARG A 222 14.36 29.57 -28.88
N TYR A 223 13.59 30.20 -29.76
CA TYR A 223 12.17 30.50 -29.51
C TYR A 223 11.31 29.23 -29.52
N GLY A 224 11.61 28.25 -30.37
CA GLY A 224 11.05 26.90 -30.28
C GLY A 224 11.34 26.22 -28.93
N GLY A 225 12.55 26.41 -28.37
CA GLY A 225 12.88 25.98 -27.01
C GLY A 225 12.13 26.75 -25.92
N LEU A 226 11.84 28.04 -26.11
CA LEU A 226 11.05 28.84 -25.17
C LEU A 226 9.57 28.46 -25.17
N LEU A 227 9.02 28.05 -26.32
CA LEU A 227 7.67 27.47 -26.42
C LEU A 227 7.51 26.21 -25.57
N GLN A 228 8.59 25.49 -25.27
CA GLN A 228 8.51 24.28 -24.45
C GLN A 228 7.83 24.53 -23.10
N ARG A 229 7.98 25.72 -22.49
CA ARG A 229 7.34 26.03 -21.21
C ARG A 229 5.81 26.14 -21.32
N SER A 230 5.30 26.79 -22.38
CA SER A 230 3.86 26.85 -22.61
C SER A 230 3.29 25.49 -23.00
N ILE A 231 4.03 24.71 -23.81
CA ILE A 231 3.70 23.33 -24.16
C ILE A 231 3.56 22.46 -22.90
N ILE A 232 4.52 22.50 -21.98
CA ILE A 232 4.46 21.73 -20.71
C ILE A 232 3.23 22.12 -19.88
N LYS A 233 2.91 23.43 -19.81
CA LYS A 233 1.76 23.93 -19.05
C LYS A 233 0.44 23.39 -19.59
N VAL A 234 0.26 23.38 -20.92
CA VAL A 234 -0.98 22.88 -21.55
C VAL A 234 -1.05 21.36 -21.55
N ILE A 235 0.08 20.65 -21.71
CA ILE A 235 0.13 19.18 -21.61
C ILE A 235 -0.23 18.70 -20.20
N ALA A 236 0.04 19.48 -19.14
CA ALA A 236 -0.49 19.15 -17.82
C ALA A 236 -2.03 19.08 -17.79
N GLY A 237 -2.71 19.82 -18.68
CA GLY A 237 -4.14 19.76 -18.92
C GLY A 237 -4.62 18.50 -19.66
N LEU A 238 -3.79 17.88 -20.51
CA LEU A 238 -4.14 16.61 -21.19
C LEU A 238 -4.42 15.49 -20.20
N LYS A 239 -3.72 15.49 -19.06
CA LYS A 239 -3.97 14.55 -17.97
C LYS A 239 -5.40 14.65 -17.44
N ASN A 240 -5.92 15.87 -17.32
CA ASN A 240 -7.31 16.11 -16.92
C ASN A 240 -8.27 15.58 -17.99
N ASN A 241 -8.04 15.95 -19.24
CA ASN A 241 -8.88 15.53 -20.36
C ASN A 241 -8.99 14.01 -20.47
N TYR A 242 -7.87 13.29 -20.49
CA TYR A 242 -7.88 11.82 -20.54
C TYR A 242 -8.61 11.22 -19.34
N SER A 243 -8.34 11.71 -18.13
CA SER A 243 -9.02 11.21 -16.94
C SER A 243 -10.53 11.41 -16.97
N GLU A 244 -11.00 12.50 -17.58
CA GLU A 244 -12.42 12.79 -17.73
C GLU A 244 -13.07 11.83 -18.73
N ILE A 245 -12.45 11.65 -19.91
CA ILE A 245 -12.88 10.68 -20.94
C ILE A 245 -13.05 9.27 -20.35
N PHE A 246 -12.05 8.77 -19.63
CA PHE A 246 -12.15 7.41 -19.07
C PHE A 246 -13.14 7.30 -17.92
N SER A 247 -13.34 8.37 -17.14
CA SER A 247 -14.34 8.37 -16.06
C SER A 247 -15.78 8.35 -16.58
N THR A 248 -16.06 8.94 -17.74
CA THR A 248 -17.41 9.01 -18.31
C THR A 248 -17.83 7.73 -19.03
N ILE A 249 -16.88 7.03 -19.67
CA ILE A 249 -17.18 5.76 -20.37
C ILE A 249 -17.23 4.55 -19.45
N ALA A 250 -16.65 4.64 -18.24
CA ALA A 250 -16.62 3.51 -17.32
C ALA A 250 -18.03 3.16 -16.81
N PRO A 251 -18.40 1.87 -16.73
CA PRO A 251 -19.71 1.47 -16.24
C PRO A 251 -19.89 1.87 -14.77
N SER A 252 -20.99 2.55 -14.47
CA SER A 252 -21.34 2.93 -13.10
C SER A 252 -22.05 1.78 -12.38
N HIS A 253 -21.52 1.37 -11.23
CA HIS A 253 -22.21 0.45 -10.34
C HIS A 253 -23.03 1.23 -9.31
N VAL A 254 -24.35 1.32 -9.53
CA VAL A 254 -25.28 1.90 -8.55
C VAL A 254 -25.75 0.80 -7.59
N SER A 255 -25.35 0.89 -6.32
CA SER A 255 -25.89 0.02 -5.28
C SER A 255 -27.28 0.49 -4.87
N TYR A 256 -28.31 -0.35 -5.01
CA TYR A 256 -29.69 0.00 -4.63
C TYR A 256 -29.98 -0.10 -3.12
N TRP A 257 -28.99 -0.48 -2.31
CA TRP A 257 -29.18 -0.66 -0.87
C TRP A 257 -29.50 0.65 -0.12
N TRP A 258 -29.30 1.82 -0.71
CA TRP A 258 -29.71 3.11 -0.11
C TRP A 258 -31.23 3.26 0.02
N ILE A 259 -32.03 2.52 -0.77
CA ILE A 259 -33.50 2.54 -0.72
C ILE A 259 -34.01 2.18 0.68
N ARG A 260 -33.25 1.40 1.46
CA ARG A 260 -33.60 1.05 2.84
C ARG A 260 -33.83 2.29 3.72
N TRP A 261 -33.12 3.39 3.49
CA TRP A 261 -33.29 4.61 4.27
C TRP A 261 -34.64 5.28 4.00
N ILE A 262 -35.12 5.24 2.75
CA ILE A 262 -36.47 5.69 2.40
C ILE A 262 -37.50 4.79 3.11
N VAL A 263 -37.30 3.47 3.06
CA VAL A 263 -38.19 2.51 3.74
C VAL A 263 -38.25 2.79 5.25
N TYR A 264 -37.12 3.10 5.90
CA TYR A 264 -37.08 3.45 7.32
C TYR A 264 -37.83 4.75 7.61
N ALA A 265 -37.65 5.79 6.80
CA ALA A 265 -38.38 7.05 6.97
C ALA A 265 -39.89 6.84 6.86
N LEU A 266 -40.35 6.08 5.86
CA LEU A 266 -41.76 5.73 5.69
C LEU A 266 -42.30 4.91 6.87
N LEU A 267 -41.56 3.90 7.33
CA LEU A 267 -41.96 3.10 8.48
C LEU A 267 -42.09 3.93 9.75
N ILE A 268 -41.17 4.86 9.99
CA ILE A 268 -41.22 5.78 11.14
C ILE A 268 -42.44 6.70 11.05
N LEU A 269 -42.73 7.27 9.87
CA LEU A 269 -43.90 8.12 9.65
C LEU A 269 -45.21 7.36 9.89
N VAL A 270 -45.37 6.17 9.29
CA VAL A 270 -46.56 5.33 9.49
C VAL A 270 -46.72 4.94 10.96
N THR A 271 -45.62 4.66 11.64
CA THR A 271 -45.65 4.35 13.08
C THR A 271 -46.11 5.55 13.90
N PHE A 272 -45.58 6.72 13.60
CA PHE A 272 -45.89 7.95 14.34
C PHE A 272 -47.36 8.36 14.16
N PHE A 273 -47.87 8.31 12.93
CA PHE A 273 -49.22 8.78 12.60
C PHE A 273 -50.32 7.72 12.75
N VAL A 274 -50.03 6.44 12.49
CA VAL A 274 -51.07 5.39 12.40
C VAL A 274 -50.92 4.34 13.51
N LEU A 275 -49.80 3.64 13.56
CA LEU A 275 -49.69 2.39 14.34
C LEU A 275 -49.39 2.62 15.82
N LYS A 276 -48.63 3.66 16.17
CA LYS A 276 -48.10 3.97 17.51
C LYS A 276 -47.38 2.80 18.21
N LYS A 277 -46.98 1.77 17.45
CA LYS A 277 -46.33 0.54 17.94
C LYS A 277 -44.84 0.54 17.62
N TRP A 278 -44.08 1.38 18.33
CA TRP A 278 -42.62 1.50 18.16
C TRP A 278 -41.86 0.17 18.25
N SER A 279 -42.34 -0.75 19.09
CA SER A 279 -41.71 -2.07 19.22
C SER A 279 -41.78 -2.89 17.93
N LEU A 280 -42.88 -2.79 17.17
CA LEU A 280 -43.04 -3.48 15.89
C LEU A 280 -42.22 -2.81 14.79
N THR A 281 -42.09 -1.49 14.82
CA THR A 281 -41.27 -0.73 13.87
C THR A 281 -39.79 -1.08 13.99
N ILE A 282 -39.26 -1.08 15.21
CA ILE A 282 -37.86 -1.46 15.49
C ILE A 282 -37.60 -2.92 15.07
N PHE A 283 -38.61 -3.79 15.19
CA PHE A 283 -38.51 -5.19 14.78
C PHE A 283 -38.38 -5.32 13.26
N ILE A 284 -39.23 -4.62 12.49
CA ILE A 284 -39.15 -4.58 11.02
C ILE A 284 -37.81 -3.99 10.57
N ILE A 285 -37.38 -2.88 11.16
CA ILE A 285 -36.07 -2.28 10.86
C ILE A 285 -34.94 -3.27 11.15
N SER A 286 -35.01 -3.99 12.27
CA SER A 286 -34.02 -5.02 12.62
C SER A 286 -33.95 -6.12 11.57
N ILE A 287 -35.08 -6.60 11.06
CA ILE A 287 -35.10 -7.62 9.99
C ILE A 287 -34.46 -7.07 8.71
N ILE A 288 -34.83 -5.87 8.28
CA ILE A 288 -34.25 -5.25 7.06
C ILE A 288 -32.74 -5.05 7.23
N GLU A 289 -32.29 -4.61 8.39
CA GLU A 289 -30.87 -4.43 8.69
C GLU A 289 -30.10 -5.77 8.73
N ILE A 290 -30.70 -6.82 9.29
CA ILE A 290 -30.10 -8.17 9.25
C ILE A 290 -29.96 -8.64 7.79
N VAL A 291 -31.00 -8.46 6.96
CA VAL A 291 -30.95 -8.80 5.53
C VAL A 291 -29.87 -8.00 4.81
N TYR A 292 -29.78 -6.69 5.06
CA TYR A 292 -28.71 -5.86 4.51
C TYR A 292 -27.34 -6.36 4.96
N LEU A 293 -27.15 -6.70 6.24
CA LEU A 293 -25.87 -7.17 6.76
C LEU A 293 -25.43 -8.52 6.17
N PHE A 294 -26.36 -9.40 5.80
CA PHE A 294 -26.00 -10.64 5.10
C PHE A 294 -25.65 -10.43 3.62
N PHE A 295 -26.44 -9.64 2.91
CA PHE A 295 -26.40 -9.59 1.43
C PHE A 295 -25.80 -8.30 0.86
N GLY A 296 -25.99 -7.16 1.51
CA GLY A 296 -25.57 -5.84 1.03
C GLY A 296 -24.35 -5.25 1.73
N PHE A 297 -23.97 -5.78 2.89
CA PHE A 297 -22.81 -5.31 3.64
C PHE A 297 -21.51 -5.85 3.06
N ASP A 298 -20.64 -4.90 2.70
CA ASP A 298 -19.29 -5.18 2.26
C ASP A 298 -18.30 -4.94 3.40
N VAL A 299 -17.72 -6.02 3.92
CA VAL A 299 -16.74 -6.00 5.02
C VAL A 299 -15.45 -5.29 4.62
N LEU A 300 -15.17 -5.18 3.32
CA LEU A 300 -14.02 -4.44 2.80
C LEU A 300 -14.34 -2.97 2.54
N SER A 301 -15.57 -2.50 2.74
CA SER A 301 -15.92 -1.07 2.62
C SER A 301 -15.49 -0.29 3.86
N ASN A 302 -14.78 0.83 3.70
CA ASN A 302 -14.26 1.61 4.83
C ASN A 302 -15.40 2.29 5.60
N SER A 303 -16.32 2.91 4.87
CA SER A 303 -17.43 3.68 5.46
C SER A 303 -18.40 2.75 6.20
N SER A 304 -18.93 1.74 5.50
CA SER A 304 -19.87 0.78 6.10
C SER A 304 -19.23 0.03 7.26
N SER A 305 -18.04 -0.53 7.10
CA SER A 305 -17.41 -1.32 8.16
C SER A 305 -17.04 -0.47 9.38
N THR A 306 -16.65 0.79 9.19
CA THR A 306 -16.40 1.71 10.31
C THR A 306 -17.69 2.02 11.06
N ILE A 307 -18.78 2.35 10.36
CA ILE A 307 -20.08 2.65 10.99
C ILE A 307 -20.57 1.45 11.81
N TYR A 308 -20.64 0.28 11.21
CA TYR A 308 -21.15 -0.92 11.88
C TYR A 308 -20.19 -1.46 12.94
N GLY A 309 -18.88 -1.33 12.72
CA GLY A 309 -17.87 -1.65 13.73
C GLY A 309 -18.01 -0.78 14.97
N LEU A 310 -18.16 0.53 14.79
CA LEU A 310 -18.39 1.47 15.90
C LEU A 310 -19.70 1.16 16.63
N ILE A 311 -20.81 0.99 15.91
CA ILE A 311 -22.11 0.63 16.50
C ILE A 311 -21.99 -0.65 17.33
N SER A 312 -21.29 -1.66 16.82
CA SER A 312 -21.14 -2.95 17.51
C SER A 312 -20.26 -2.80 18.76
N VAL A 313 -19.12 -2.13 18.67
CA VAL A 313 -18.22 -1.92 19.82
C VAL A 313 -18.91 -1.08 20.91
N PHE A 314 -19.52 0.05 20.55
CA PHE A 314 -20.22 0.89 21.53
C PHE A 314 -21.46 0.22 22.09
N GLY A 315 -22.21 -0.51 21.27
CA GLY A 315 -23.35 -1.32 21.71
C GLY A 315 -22.92 -2.38 22.71
N PHE A 316 -21.83 -3.09 22.43
CA PHE A 316 -21.28 -4.13 23.31
C PHE A 316 -20.77 -3.55 24.65
N ILE A 317 -20.01 -2.45 24.61
CA ILE A 317 -19.52 -1.77 25.83
C ILE A 317 -20.72 -1.28 26.67
N SER A 318 -21.71 -0.65 26.03
CA SER A 318 -22.91 -0.18 26.71
C SER A 318 -23.68 -1.34 27.35
N ALA A 319 -23.80 -2.48 26.64
CA ALA A 319 -24.44 -3.69 27.17
C ALA A 319 -23.72 -4.18 28.43
N ILE A 320 -22.38 -4.27 28.42
CA ILE A 320 -21.59 -4.68 29.59
C ILE A 320 -21.85 -3.75 30.78
N LEU A 321 -21.77 -2.43 30.58
CA LEU A 321 -21.99 -1.44 31.65
C LEU A 321 -23.40 -1.55 32.24
N ILE A 322 -24.42 -1.73 31.40
CA ILE A 322 -25.80 -1.89 31.83
C ILE A 322 -26.00 -3.22 32.58
N PHE A 323 -25.43 -4.32 32.10
CA PHE A 323 -25.49 -5.62 32.77
C PHE A 323 -24.78 -5.61 34.13
N MET A 324 -23.66 -4.90 34.25
CA MET A 324 -22.98 -4.67 35.53
C MET A 324 -23.89 -3.94 36.51
N ARG A 325 -24.54 -2.86 36.07
CA ARG A 325 -25.49 -2.11 36.88
C ARG A 325 -26.70 -2.95 37.30
N GLN A 326 -27.20 -3.80 36.41
CA GLN A 326 -28.34 -4.69 36.65
C GLN A 326 -27.98 -5.99 37.39
N LYS A 327 -26.69 -6.25 37.64
CA LYS A 327 -26.16 -7.47 38.25
C LYS A 327 -26.57 -8.75 37.50
N GLU A 328 -26.69 -8.70 36.17
CA GLU A 328 -27.03 -9.87 35.35
C GLU A 328 -25.79 -10.77 35.12
N ILE A 329 -25.47 -11.64 36.08
CA ILE A 329 -24.27 -12.49 36.08
C ILE A 329 -24.13 -13.32 34.79
N LEU A 330 -25.20 -13.99 34.35
CA LEU A 330 -25.17 -14.81 33.14
C LEU A 330 -24.77 -13.98 31.90
N ALA A 331 -25.31 -12.77 31.76
CA ALA A 331 -25.00 -11.90 30.63
C ALA A 331 -23.53 -11.43 30.68
N LEU A 332 -23.01 -11.12 31.88
CA LEU A 332 -21.60 -10.76 32.07
C LEU A 332 -20.65 -11.91 31.70
N VAL A 333 -20.98 -13.16 32.07
CA VAL A 333 -20.21 -14.34 31.68
C VAL A 333 -20.22 -14.52 30.15
N MET A 334 -21.37 -14.33 29.50
CA MET A 334 -21.46 -14.39 28.04
C MET A 334 -20.65 -13.27 27.37
N SER A 335 -20.66 -12.05 27.91
CA SER A 335 -19.80 -10.96 27.42
C SER A 335 -18.32 -11.28 27.58
N LEU A 336 -17.91 -11.90 28.69
CA LEU A 336 -16.52 -12.35 28.89
C LEU A 336 -16.11 -13.39 27.85
N LEU A 337 -16.98 -14.36 27.52
CA LEU A 337 -16.73 -15.33 26.46
C LEU A 337 -16.57 -14.67 25.08
N VAL A 338 -17.38 -13.64 24.77
CA VAL A 338 -17.20 -12.85 23.55
C VAL A 338 -15.82 -12.18 23.55
N ILE A 339 -15.38 -11.57 24.65
CA ILE A 339 -14.05 -10.96 24.75
C ILE A 339 -12.95 -12.00 24.54
N LEU A 340 -13.04 -13.16 25.21
CA LEU A 340 -12.06 -14.24 25.06
C LEU A 340 -11.97 -14.76 23.62
N SER A 341 -13.07 -14.77 22.88
CA SER A 341 -13.08 -15.21 21.48
C SER A 341 -12.17 -14.37 20.56
N PHE A 342 -11.86 -13.11 20.90
CA PHE A 342 -10.94 -12.28 20.11
C PHE A 342 -9.47 -12.72 20.22
N PHE A 343 -9.13 -13.45 21.28
CA PHE A 343 -7.76 -13.90 21.55
C PHE A 343 -7.53 -15.35 21.10
N VAL A 344 -8.57 -16.18 21.06
CA VAL A 344 -8.47 -17.60 20.69
C VAL A 344 -8.70 -17.80 19.18
N PRO A 345 -7.79 -18.44 18.44
CA PRO A 345 -8.00 -18.82 17.05
C PRO A 345 -9.20 -19.77 16.89
N THR A 346 -10.02 -19.49 15.89
CA THR A 346 -11.23 -20.25 15.56
C THR A 346 -10.97 -21.31 14.48
N PHE A 347 -10.00 -21.04 13.62
CA PHE A 347 -9.62 -21.92 12.53
C PHE A 347 -8.11 -22.01 12.41
N TYR A 348 -7.64 -23.09 11.79
CA TYR A 348 -6.25 -23.25 11.41
C TYR A 348 -6.19 -23.63 9.93
N SER A 349 -5.35 -22.95 9.16
CA SER A 349 -5.24 -23.19 7.71
C SER A 349 -3.81 -23.48 7.28
N LYS A 350 -3.65 -24.50 6.45
CA LYS A 350 -2.39 -24.83 5.78
C LYS A 350 -2.16 -24.00 4.52
N ASP A 351 -3.24 -23.55 3.88
CA ASP A 351 -3.22 -22.80 2.62
C ASP A 351 -2.57 -21.43 2.76
N LEU A 352 -2.41 -20.94 4.00
CA LEU A 352 -1.72 -19.68 4.30
C LEU A 352 -0.21 -19.84 4.48
N LEU A 353 0.34 -21.05 4.55
CA LEU A 353 1.79 -21.27 4.72
C LEU A 353 2.52 -21.04 3.40
N MET A 354 3.68 -20.36 3.43
CA MET A 354 4.44 -20.08 2.21
C MET A 354 4.95 -21.35 1.55
N LYS A 355 5.35 -22.34 2.36
CA LYS A 355 5.77 -23.69 1.91
C LYS A 355 4.70 -24.40 1.06
N ASN A 356 3.42 -24.12 1.30
CA ASN A 356 2.31 -24.73 0.55
C ASN A 356 1.89 -23.92 -0.69
N ASN A 357 2.47 -22.74 -0.91
CA ASN A 357 2.18 -21.86 -2.04
C ASN A 357 3.41 -21.71 -2.93
N VAL A 358 3.85 -22.81 -3.56
CA VAL A 358 5.04 -22.82 -4.43
C VAL A 358 4.92 -21.82 -5.58
N ASP A 359 3.71 -21.64 -6.14
CA ASP A 359 3.46 -20.65 -7.20
C ASP A 359 3.82 -19.22 -6.76
N PHE A 360 3.60 -18.90 -5.48
CA PHE A 360 3.90 -17.58 -4.93
C PHE A 360 5.41 -17.27 -5.02
N GLU A 361 6.28 -18.27 -4.91
CA GLU A 361 7.73 -18.06 -5.02
C GLU A 361 8.19 -17.55 -6.38
N ASN A 362 7.39 -17.78 -7.42
CA ASN A 362 7.64 -17.33 -8.79
C ASN A 362 6.85 -16.04 -9.12
N SER A 363 6.10 -15.52 -8.15
CA SER A 363 5.33 -14.28 -8.26
C SER A 363 6.24 -13.05 -8.24
N ILE A 364 5.80 -12.00 -8.93
CA ILE A 364 6.36 -10.65 -8.78
C ILE A 364 6.26 -10.14 -7.33
N PHE A 365 5.25 -10.58 -6.57
CA PHE A 365 5.04 -10.16 -5.20
C PHE A 365 5.98 -10.86 -4.20
N PHE A 366 6.63 -11.96 -4.59
CA PHE A 366 7.68 -12.56 -3.76
C PHE A 366 8.92 -11.68 -3.70
N GLU A 367 9.34 -11.12 -4.85
CA GLU A 367 10.45 -10.17 -4.88
C GLU A 367 10.11 -8.88 -4.14
N GLU A 368 8.87 -8.39 -4.23
CA GLU A 368 8.39 -7.27 -3.40
C GLU A 368 8.42 -7.62 -1.90
N LEU A 369 8.07 -8.85 -1.51
CA LEU A 369 8.16 -9.30 -0.12
C LEU A 369 9.60 -9.27 0.39
N VAL A 370 10.53 -9.83 -0.38
CA VAL A 370 11.96 -9.82 -0.07
C VAL A 370 12.47 -8.37 0.02
N GLY A 371 12.07 -7.53 -0.94
CA GLY A 371 12.38 -6.10 -0.97
C GLY A 371 11.94 -5.38 0.31
N ASP A 372 10.66 -5.48 0.65
CA ASP A 372 10.04 -4.76 1.76
C ASP A 372 10.48 -5.29 3.14
N VAL A 373 10.68 -6.60 3.26
CA VAL A 373 10.95 -7.23 4.56
C VAL A 373 12.44 -7.27 4.87
N LEU A 374 13.30 -7.52 3.88
CA LEU A 374 14.73 -7.82 4.09
C LEU A 374 15.66 -6.73 3.58
N LYS A 375 15.35 -6.13 2.42
CA LYS A 375 16.27 -5.20 1.74
C LYS A 375 16.07 -3.74 2.11
N ASP A 376 14.82 -3.29 2.29
CA ASP A 376 14.50 -1.89 2.62
C ASP A 376 15.27 -1.43 3.87
N ASN A 377 15.91 -0.26 3.78
CA ASN A 377 16.69 0.37 4.83
C ASN A 377 15.85 0.72 6.06
N TYR A 378 14.55 0.99 5.87
CA TYR A 378 13.62 1.31 6.95
C TYR A 378 12.79 0.10 7.41
N SER A 379 13.03 -1.08 6.83
CA SER A 379 12.36 -2.31 7.26
C SER A 379 12.63 -2.61 8.73
N ARG A 380 11.73 -3.36 9.36
CA ARG A 380 11.91 -3.83 10.73
C ARG A 380 13.22 -4.61 10.87
N PHE A 381 13.54 -5.46 9.90
CA PHE A 381 14.77 -6.24 9.89
C PHE A 381 16.00 -5.32 9.86
N SER A 382 16.08 -4.41 8.88
CA SER A 382 17.20 -3.46 8.78
C SER A 382 17.38 -2.61 10.04
N ASN A 383 16.29 -2.18 10.68
CA ASN A 383 16.37 -1.43 11.94
C ASN A 383 16.95 -2.25 13.09
N ILE A 384 16.55 -3.53 13.23
CA ILE A 384 17.09 -4.42 14.26
C ILE A 384 18.59 -4.65 14.01
N ILE A 385 18.96 -4.96 12.76
CA ILE A 385 20.36 -5.20 12.36
C ILE A 385 21.21 -3.95 12.56
N LYS A 386 20.73 -2.78 12.13
CA LYS A 386 21.41 -1.50 12.35
C LYS A 386 21.60 -1.23 13.84
N GLY A 387 20.59 -1.46 14.67
CA GLY A 387 20.68 -1.33 16.11
C GLY A 387 21.79 -2.20 16.72
N LEU A 388 21.85 -3.47 16.30
CA LEU A 388 22.89 -4.42 16.71
C LEU A 388 24.29 -3.94 16.31
N LEU A 389 24.49 -3.60 15.03
CA LEU A 389 25.76 -3.13 14.50
C LEU A 389 26.20 -1.81 15.12
N THR A 390 25.27 -0.88 15.37
CA THR A 390 25.58 0.38 16.06
C THR A 390 26.13 0.12 17.45
N GLN A 391 25.54 -0.79 18.24
CA GLN A 391 26.05 -1.09 19.58
C GLN A 391 27.43 -1.77 19.53
N SER A 392 27.63 -2.70 18.60
CA SER A 392 28.92 -3.38 18.39
C SER A 392 30.01 -2.39 17.97
N ASN A 393 29.77 -1.60 16.92
CA ASN A 393 30.73 -0.60 16.43
C ASN A 393 31.02 0.47 17.49
N SER A 394 30.02 0.95 18.23
CA SER A 394 30.26 1.90 19.33
C SER A 394 31.10 1.30 20.44
N SER A 395 30.92 0.01 20.78
CA SER A 395 31.79 -0.67 21.74
C SER A 395 33.23 -0.71 21.25
N ILE A 396 33.46 -1.12 19.99
CA ILE A 396 34.80 -1.20 19.40
C ILE A 396 35.48 0.18 19.37
N ILE A 397 34.81 1.19 18.81
CA ILE A 397 35.37 2.55 18.66
C ILE A 397 35.72 3.16 20.02
N GLU A 398 34.81 3.06 21.00
CA GLU A 398 35.04 3.64 22.34
C GLU A 398 36.11 2.87 23.13
N THR A 399 36.23 1.56 22.88
CA THR A 399 37.32 0.74 23.44
C THR A 399 38.66 1.14 22.84
N GLU A 400 38.74 1.35 21.53
CA GLU A 400 39.96 1.87 20.91
C GLU A 400 40.31 3.27 21.44
N ASP A 401 39.31 4.14 21.59
CA ASP A 401 39.51 5.51 22.03
C ASP A 401 40.00 5.58 23.50
N ILE A 402 39.41 4.78 24.41
CA ILE A 402 39.91 4.70 25.79
C ILE A 402 41.34 4.15 25.84
N VAL A 403 41.67 3.13 25.04
CA VAL A 403 43.04 2.58 24.95
C VAL A 403 44.02 3.62 24.42
N ARG A 404 43.64 4.40 23.40
CA ARG A 404 44.48 5.49 22.86
C ARG A 404 44.68 6.60 23.89
N ARG A 405 43.61 7.03 24.57
CA ARG A 405 43.70 8.03 25.65
C ARG A 405 44.62 7.56 26.78
N LEU A 406 44.57 6.29 27.14
CA LEU A 406 45.48 5.72 28.14
C LEU A 406 46.93 5.76 27.69
N ALA A 407 47.20 5.42 26.43
CA ALA A 407 48.55 5.51 25.88
C ALA A 407 49.09 6.95 25.93
N ILE A 408 48.26 7.95 25.61
CA ILE A 408 48.61 9.38 25.70
C ILE A 408 48.86 9.79 27.15
N ASN A 409 47.92 9.49 28.05
CA ASN A 409 48.05 9.83 29.47
C ASN A 409 49.29 9.19 30.10
N THR A 410 49.60 7.94 29.73
CA THR A 410 50.81 7.25 30.19
C THR A 410 52.08 7.98 29.74
N LYS A 411 52.14 8.45 28.48
CA LYS A 411 53.25 9.28 28.00
C LYS A 411 53.34 10.61 28.74
N ASN A 412 52.21 11.30 28.93
CA ASN A 412 52.15 12.56 29.68
C ASN A 412 52.64 12.39 31.13
N PHE A 413 52.31 11.26 31.78
CA PHE A 413 52.83 10.97 33.11
C PHE A 413 54.33 10.68 33.11
N GLN A 414 54.84 9.94 32.11
CA GLN A 414 56.27 9.72 31.97
C GLN A 414 57.03 11.04 31.85
N GLU A 415 56.48 12.02 31.13
CA GLU A 415 57.04 13.37 31.03
C GLU A 415 56.91 14.14 32.36
N LYS A 416 55.72 14.16 32.98
CA LYS A 416 55.49 14.86 34.27
C LYS A 416 56.37 14.32 35.40
N ILE A 417 56.63 13.02 35.45
CA ILE A 417 57.49 12.40 36.49
C ILE A 417 58.96 12.84 36.35
N GLN A 418 59.38 13.30 35.17
CA GLN A 418 60.73 13.86 34.97
C GLN A 418 60.86 15.28 35.53
N ASP A 419 59.76 15.99 35.83
CA ASP A 419 59.78 17.32 36.45
C ASP A 419 59.89 17.21 37.99
N PRO A 420 60.99 17.69 38.61
CA PRO A 420 61.17 17.67 40.07
C PRO A 420 60.06 18.43 40.82
N LYS A 421 59.46 19.44 40.19
CA LYS A 421 58.35 20.20 40.78
C LYS A 421 57.12 19.31 40.93
N TYR A 422 56.80 18.48 39.95
CA TYR A 422 55.67 17.55 40.02
C TYR A 422 55.85 16.49 41.11
N LEU A 423 57.08 16.05 41.38
CA LEU A 423 57.41 15.11 42.47
C LEU A 423 57.53 15.76 43.85
N SER A 424 57.46 17.09 43.93
CA SER A 424 57.57 17.82 45.20
C SER A 424 56.48 17.43 46.21
N VAL A 425 56.84 17.55 47.48
CA VAL A 425 55.94 17.40 48.65
C VAL A 425 54.80 18.42 48.60
N ASN A 426 54.94 19.52 47.86
CA ASN A 426 53.88 20.53 47.76
C ASN A 426 52.79 20.19 46.72
N ASN A 427 52.99 19.14 45.88
CA ASN A 427 52.11 18.84 44.75
C ASN A 427 51.35 17.50 44.89
N PHE A 428 51.10 17.01 46.12
CA PHE A 428 50.30 15.79 46.34
C PHE A 428 48.90 15.88 45.72
N GLU A 429 48.20 17.00 45.93
CA GLU A 429 46.83 17.20 45.42
C GLU A 429 46.76 17.11 43.89
N GLN A 430 47.76 17.67 43.19
CA GLN A 430 47.81 17.62 41.73
C GLN A 430 47.97 16.18 41.22
N ARG A 431 48.80 15.36 41.87
CA ARG A 431 48.97 13.95 41.52
C ARG A 431 47.70 13.14 41.79
N ILE A 432 47.01 13.42 42.91
CA ILE A 432 45.74 12.78 43.25
C ILE A 432 44.68 13.10 42.19
N GLU A 433 44.55 14.37 41.80
CA GLU A 433 43.54 14.81 40.83
C GLU A 433 43.77 14.23 39.42
N ASP A 434 45.04 14.15 38.99
CA ASP A 434 45.40 13.55 37.71
C ASP A 434 44.96 12.08 37.61
N PHE A 435 45.22 11.26 38.65
CA PHE A 435 44.79 9.85 38.67
C PHE A 435 43.29 9.69 38.90
N LYS A 436 42.66 10.60 39.66
CA LYS A 436 41.21 10.62 39.88
C LYS A 436 40.44 10.89 38.58
N THR A 437 40.97 11.76 37.72
CA THR A 437 40.39 12.05 36.40
C THR A 437 40.34 10.79 35.54
N ILE A 438 41.44 10.03 35.49
CA ILE A 438 41.52 8.77 34.72
C ILE A 438 40.62 7.70 35.32
N ALA A 439 40.60 7.57 36.65
CA ALA A 439 39.71 6.62 37.32
C ALA A 439 38.24 6.89 36.96
N LYS A 440 37.83 8.16 36.90
CA LYS A 440 36.48 8.56 36.49
C LYS A 440 36.19 8.24 35.01
N GLU A 441 37.14 8.45 34.11
CA GLU A 441 36.98 8.07 32.70
C GLU A 441 36.76 6.55 32.53
N PHE A 442 37.52 5.74 33.26
CA PHE A 442 37.33 4.28 33.27
C PHE A 442 36.00 3.86 33.86
N GLU A 443 35.59 4.47 34.96
CA GLU A 443 34.29 4.20 35.58
C GLU A 443 33.15 4.51 34.61
N ASN A 444 33.21 5.67 33.94
CA ASN A 444 32.24 6.05 32.91
C ASN A 444 32.23 5.05 31.74
N TYR A 445 33.40 4.67 31.23
CA TYR A 445 33.51 3.66 30.17
C TYR A 445 32.90 2.32 30.60
N GLN A 446 33.18 1.84 31.81
CA GLN A 446 32.59 0.58 32.31
C GLN A 446 31.06 0.66 32.44
N ILE A 447 30.53 1.79 32.89
CA ILE A 447 29.07 2.02 32.97
C ILE A 447 28.47 2.00 31.56
N GLU A 448 29.04 2.76 30.62
CA GLU A 448 28.57 2.82 29.23
C GLU A 448 28.67 1.48 28.52
N GLU A 449 29.75 0.73 28.74
CA GLU A 449 29.96 -0.58 28.12
C GLU A 449 28.95 -1.61 28.63
N ASN A 450 28.61 -1.57 29.92
CA ASN A 450 27.52 -2.37 30.46
C ASN A 450 26.16 -2.00 29.86
N ILE A 451 25.91 -0.71 29.60
CA ILE A 451 24.69 -0.25 28.92
C ILE A 451 24.68 -0.75 27.46
N ARG A 452 25.79 -0.64 26.73
CA ARG A 452 25.94 -1.13 25.36
C ARG A 452 25.73 -2.64 25.28
N LYS A 453 26.33 -3.41 26.19
CA LYS A 453 26.13 -4.87 26.31
C LYS A 453 24.66 -5.26 26.49
N ARG A 454 23.94 -4.58 27.39
CA ARG A 454 22.50 -4.82 27.60
C ARG A 454 21.67 -4.48 26.36
N LYS A 455 21.98 -3.36 25.70
CA LYS A 455 21.31 -2.96 24.45
C LYS A 455 21.58 -3.95 23.32
N TYR A 456 22.84 -4.39 23.15
CA TYR A 456 23.23 -5.40 22.17
C TYR A 456 22.45 -6.70 22.38
N ALA A 457 22.42 -7.22 23.62
CA ALA A 457 21.66 -8.43 23.95
C ALA A 457 20.16 -8.30 23.65
N SER A 458 19.58 -7.10 23.86
CA SER A 458 18.19 -6.82 23.48
C SER A 458 17.98 -6.91 21.97
N PHE A 459 18.87 -6.31 21.16
CA PHE A 459 18.79 -6.38 19.70
C PHE A 459 19.05 -7.80 19.19
N GLU A 460 20.01 -8.53 19.74
CA GLU A 460 20.26 -9.93 19.40
C GLU A 460 19.00 -10.79 19.63
N LYS A 461 18.34 -10.61 20.78
CA LYS A 461 17.07 -11.28 21.08
C LYS A 461 15.98 -10.94 20.05
N ASP A 462 15.90 -9.69 19.61
CA ASP A 462 14.95 -9.27 18.58
C ASP A 462 15.27 -9.89 17.22
N VAL A 463 16.55 -10.02 16.83
CA VAL A 463 16.97 -10.74 15.62
C VAL A 463 16.55 -12.20 15.69
N LEU A 464 16.81 -12.89 16.81
CA LEU A 464 16.45 -14.30 16.98
C LEU A 464 14.94 -14.51 16.97
N LYS A 465 14.17 -13.61 17.58
CA LYS A 465 12.70 -13.63 17.54
C LYS A 465 12.17 -13.43 16.12
N PHE A 466 12.80 -12.56 15.33
CA PHE A 466 12.45 -12.35 13.93
C PHE A 466 12.82 -13.57 13.07
N THR A 467 14.00 -14.15 13.30
CA THR A 467 14.48 -15.38 12.67
C THR A 467 13.51 -16.54 12.90
N LYS A 468 13.06 -16.73 14.14
CA LYS A 468 12.06 -17.74 14.47
C LYS A 468 10.77 -17.58 13.67
N LYS A 469 10.26 -16.35 13.53
CA LYS A 469 9.06 -16.09 12.72
C LYS A 469 9.25 -16.43 11.25
N ILE A 470 10.44 -16.18 10.69
CA ILE A 470 10.76 -16.53 9.32
C ILE A 470 10.73 -18.06 9.18
N ALA A 471 11.46 -18.78 10.02
CA ALA A 471 11.53 -20.24 10.01
C ALA A 471 10.14 -20.89 10.12
N GLU A 472 9.25 -20.34 10.96
CA GLU A 472 7.91 -20.88 11.18
C GLU A 472 7.04 -20.91 9.90
N ILE A 473 7.05 -19.84 9.09
CA ILE A 473 6.04 -19.65 8.01
C ILE A 473 6.59 -19.64 6.59
N SER A 474 7.86 -19.30 6.44
CA SER A 474 8.45 -18.94 5.15
C SER A 474 8.81 -20.18 4.36
N SER A 475 9.02 -20.05 3.06
CA SER A 475 9.53 -21.16 2.26
C SER A 475 11.06 -21.21 2.26
N LYS A 476 11.61 -22.33 1.78
CA LYS A 476 13.07 -22.50 1.75
C LYS A 476 13.77 -21.42 0.93
N LYS A 477 13.19 -21.02 -0.21
CA LYS A 477 13.70 -19.92 -1.04
C LYS A 477 13.75 -18.59 -0.28
N PHE A 478 12.74 -18.30 0.55
CA PHE A 478 12.74 -17.08 1.36
C PHE A 478 13.74 -17.15 2.51
N GLU A 479 13.88 -18.30 3.17
CA GLU A 479 14.91 -18.55 4.18
C GLU A 479 16.33 -18.35 3.61
N ASP A 480 16.58 -18.85 2.39
CA ASP A 480 17.88 -18.70 1.73
C ASP A 480 18.18 -17.23 1.39
N ASN A 481 17.19 -16.47 0.89
CA ASN A 481 17.31 -15.02 0.69
C ASN A 481 17.57 -14.27 2.01
N PHE A 482 16.92 -14.70 3.09
CA PHE A 482 17.14 -14.14 4.42
C PHE A 482 18.57 -14.38 4.93
N LEU A 483 19.08 -15.61 4.78
CA LEU A 483 20.45 -15.96 5.11
C LEU A 483 21.46 -15.14 4.30
N GLN A 484 21.25 -15.01 2.99
CA GLN A 484 22.11 -14.19 2.13
C GLN A 484 22.16 -12.73 2.59
N GLU A 485 21.01 -12.13 2.91
CA GLU A 485 20.95 -10.75 3.40
C GLU A 485 21.56 -10.60 4.81
N ILE A 486 21.42 -11.60 5.69
CA ILE A 486 22.11 -11.64 6.98
C ILE A 486 23.62 -11.67 6.78
N THR A 487 24.14 -12.61 6.00
CA THR A 487 25.58 -12.73 5.77
C THR A 487 26.11 -11.44 5.16
N LYS A 488 25.39 -10.86 4.18
CA LYS A 488 25.80 -9.59 3.59
C LYS A 488 25.87 -8.43 4.60
N LYS A 489 24.93 -8.35 5.55
CA LYS A 489 24.84 -7.23 6.52
C LYS A 489 25.65 -7.45 7.80
N LEU A 490 25.90 -8.69 8.20
CA LEU A 490 26.48 -9.08 9.49
C LEU A 490 27.83 -9.80 9.38
N ASN A 491 28.46 -9.88 8.21
CA ASN A 491 29.77 -10.54 8.06
C ASN A 491 30.92 -9.67 8.62
N PHE A 492 30.94 -9.52 9.94
CA PHE A 492 32.03 -9.01 10.76
C PHE A 492 32.43 -10.13 11.72
N GLU A 493 33.73 -10.39 11.88
CA GLU A 493 34.25 -11.42 12.82
C GLU A 493 33.69 -11.19 14.24
N GLU A 494 33.48 -9.92 14.62
CA GLU A 494 33.00 -9.50 15.94
C GLU A 494 31.52 -9.82 16.19
N VAL A 495 30.71 -10.07 15.14
CA VAL A 495 29.30 -10.47 15.27
C VAL A 495 29.01 -11.88 14.74
N GLU A 496 30.04 -12.63 14.37
CA GLU A 496 29.96 -14.05 13.97
C GLU A 496 29.20 -14.95 14.99
N PRO A 497 29.36 -14.78 16.32
CA PRO A 497 28.60 -15.59 17.28
C PRO A 497 27.08 -15.42 17.14
N THR A 498 26.62 -14.22 16.78
CA THR A 498 25.20 -13.96 16.53
C THR A 498 24.75 -14.61 15.23
N VAL A 499 25.56 -14.58 14.16
CA VAL A 499 25.27 -15.28 12.89
C VAL A 499 25.12 -16.79 13.13
N THR A 500 26.00 -17.38 13.93
CA THR A 500 25.92 -18.80 14.31
C THR A 500 24.59 -19.13 15.01
N LYS A 501 24.18 -18.31 15.98
CA LYS A 501 22.89 -18.48 16.67
C LYS A 501 21.68 -18.37 15.73
N ILE A 502 21.76 -17.53 14.68
CA ILE A 502 20.70 -17.39 13.68
C ILE A 502 20.59 -18.67 12.86
N ASN A 503 21.71 -19.21 12.35
CA ASN A 503 21.73 -20.47 11.61
C ASN A 503 21.16 -21.62 12.47
N ASP A 504 21.62 -21.75 13.71
CA ASP A 504 21.10 -22.70 14.68
C ASP A 504 19.58 -22.55 14.90
N THR A 505 19.07 -21.32 14.96
CA THR A 505 17.64 -21.06 15.15
C THR A 505 16.84 -21.49 13.93
N LEU A 506 17.35 -21.28 12.72
CA LEU A 506 16.68 -21.73 11.49
C LEU A 506 16.61 -23.25 11.39
N GLU A 507 17.66 -23.97 11.81
CA GLU A 507 17.69 -25.43 11.78
C GLU A 507 16.82 -26.08 12.86
N LYS A 508 16.72 -25.47 14.05
CA LYS A 508 16.04 -26.05 15.22
C LYS A 508 14.55 -25.76 15.30
N VAL A 509 14.07 -24.71 14.63
CA VAL A 509 12.65 -24.31 14.72
C VAL A 509 11.80 -25.23 13.85
N GLU A 510 10.83 -25.90 14.47
CA GLU A 510 9.84 -26.69 13.73
C GLU A 510 8.94 -25.79 12.87
N ASP A 511 8.67 -26.27 11.66
CA ASP A 511 7.74 -25.64 10.73
C ASP A 511 6.34 -25.50 11.34
N MET A 512 5.72 -24.34 11.10
CA MET A 512 4.33 -24.14 11.48
C MET A 512 3.44 -25.11 10.69
N LYS A 513 2.74 -26.00 11.41
CA LYS A 513 1.82 -26.97 10.78
C LYS A 513 0.60 -26.32 10.12
N SER A 514 0.16 -25.16 10.64
CA SER A 514 -1.01 -24.42 10.15
C SER A 514 -1.07 -23.02 10.76
N ALA A 515 -1.49 -22.03 9.99
CA ALA A 515 -1.64 -20.65 10.43
C ALA A 515 -2.96 -20.46 11.21
N PRO A 516 -2.94 -19.84 12.40
CA PRO A 516 -4.13 -19.55 13.19
C PRO A 516 -4.94 -18.39 12.59
N ILE A 517 -6.23 -18.63 12.39
CA ILE A 517 -7.20 -17.64 11.90
C ILE A 517 -8.23 -17.37 13.01
N LYS A 518 -8.43 -16.09 13.31
CA LYS A 518 -9.41 -15.62 14.30
C LYS A 518 -10.75 -15.35 13.63
N PHE A 519 -11.86 -15.52 14.34
CA PHE A 519 -13.20 -15.37 13.75
C PHE A 519 -13.41 -14.02 13.03
N TYR A 520 -12.88 -12.91 13.57
CA TYR A 520 -13.05 -11.57 12.98
C TYR A 520 -12.29 -11.36 11.67
N ARG A 521 -11.43 -12.32 11.27
CA ARG A 521 -10.79 -12.38 9.96
C ARG A 521 -11.67 -13.06 8.90
N THR A 522 -12.92 -13.38 9.23
CA THR A 522 -13.89 -13.95 8.30
C THR A 522 -15.13 -13.06 8.25
N LYS A 523 -15.78 -12.97 7.08
CA LYS A 523 -17.01 -12.17 6.91
C LYS A 523 -18.07 -12.56 7.94
N TYR A 524 -18.39 -13.85 8.01
CA TYR A 524 -19.46 -14.36 8.86
C TYR A 524 -19.12 -14.36 10.35
N GLY A 525 -17.85 -14.52 10.72
CA GLY A 525 -17.43 -14.33 12.12
C GLY A 525 -17.58 -12.89 12.58
N LEU A 526 -17.23 -11.92 11.72
CA LEU A 526 -17.42 -10.50 12.02
C LEU A 526 -18.92 -10.16 12.15
N LEU A 527 -19.76 -10.68 11.25
CA LEU A 527 -21.22 -10.55 11.36
C LEU A 527 -21.78 -11.18 12.64
N ALA A 528 -21.28 -12.36 13.04
CA ALA A 528 -21.69 -12.99 14.29
C ALA A 528 -21.41 -12.07 15.49
N PHE A 529 -20.22 -11.45 15.56
CA PHE A 529 -19.91 -10.48 16.61
C PHE A 529 -20.82 -9.24 16.55
N MET A 530 -21.10 -8.69 15.37
CA MET A 530 -21.98 -7.54 15.22
C MET A 530 -23.40 -7.84 15.71
N PHE A 531 -23.96 -8.97 15.29
CA PHE A 531 -25.29 -9.41 15.71
C PHE A 531 -25.36 -9.72 17.21
N LEU A 532 -24.34 -10.36 17.78
CA LEU A 532 -24.24 -10.56 19.23
C LEU A 532 -24.19 -9.24 19.99
N SER A 533 -23.39 -8.29 19.52
CA SER A 533 -23.23 -6.98 20.16
C SER A 533 -24.55 -6.20 20.21
N ILE A 534 -25.25 -6.14 19.06
CA ILE A 534 -26.55 -5.48 18.97
C ILE A 534 -27.61 -6.23 19.78
N GLY A 535 -27.64 -7.57 19.69
CA GLY A 535 -28.53 -8.41 20.48
C GLY A 535 -28.35 -8.20 21.99
N MET A 536 -27.11 -8.21 22.47
CA MET A 536 -26.77 -7.96 23.88
C MET A 536 -27.17 -6.55 24.32
N PHE A 537 -26.94 -5.53 23.49
CA PHE A 537 -27.41 -4.18 23.77
C PHE A 537 -28.93 -4.11 23.91
N LEU A 538 -29.67 -4.69 22.96
CA LEU A 538 -31.15 -4.72 23.00
C LEU A 538 -31.68 -5.51 24.20
N THR A 539 -31.01 -6.60 24.58
CA THR A 539 -31.30 -7.34 25.81
C THR A 539 -31.13 -6.48 27.05
N SER A 540 -30.07 -5.68 27.12
CA SER A 540 -29.76 -4.82 28.28
C SER A 540 -30.82 -3.74 28.54
N ILE A 541 -31.48 -3.27 27.46
CA ILE A 541 -32.60 -2.33 27.52
C ILE A 541 -33.98 -3.01 27.56
N LYS A 542 -34.02 -4.35 27.73
CA LYS A 542 -35.23 -5.18 27.83
C LYS A 542 -36.18 -5.06 26.62
N TYR A 543 -35.62 -4.91 25.41
CA TYR A 543 -36.42 -4.88 24.19
C TYR A 543 -37.03 -6.27 23.88
N LYS A 544 -38.33 -6.31 23.57
CA LYS A 544 -39.14 -7.54 23.44
C LYS A 544 -38.68 -8.49 22.33
N TYR A 545 -38.12 -7.95 21.24
CA TYR A 545 -37.77 -8.72 20.04
C TYR A 545 -36.25 -8.79 19.80
N ASP A 546 -35.46 -8.74 20.88
CA ASP A 546 -33.99 -8.88 20.84
C ASP A 546 -33.54 -10.24 20.30
N TYR A 547 -34.36 -11.30 20.48
CA TYR A 547 -34.08 -12.66 20.01
C TYR A 547 -33.76 -12.80 18.51
N VAL A 548 -34.26 -11.91 17.65
CA VAL A 548 -33.99 -11.97 16.19
C VAL A 548 -32.51 -11.78 15.89
N TRP A 549 -31.83 -10.92 16.66
CA TRP A 549 -30.40 -10.68 16.52
C TRP A 549 -29.58 -11.90 16.96
N TYR A 550 -30.03 -12.63 17.98
CA TYR A 550 -29.38 -13.89 18.36
C TYR A 550 -29.60 -15.00 17.32
N ILE A 551 -30.77 -15.09 16.70
CA ILE A 551 -31.00 -15.99 15.55
C ILE A 551 -30.03 -15.65 14.43
N ALA A 552 -29.92 -14.37 14.05
CA ALA A 552 -28.98 -13.93 13.03
C ALA A 552 -27.51 -14.24 13.40
N ALA A 553 -27.13 -14.08 14.67
CA ALA A 553 -25.80 -14.45 15.16
C ALA A 553 -25.53 -15.96 15.02
N ILE A 554 -26.50 -16.81 15.35
CA ILE A 554 -26.39 -18.27 15.20
C ILE A 554 -26.26 -18.64 13.71
N ILE A 555 -27.08 -18.04 12.85
CA ILE A 555 -27.01 -18.26 11.39
C ILE A 555 -25.65 -17.84 10.83
N SER A 556 -25.15 -16.65 11.19
CA SER A 556 -23.81 -16.20 10.81
C SER A 556 -22.74 -17.17 11.28
N THR A 557 -22.89 -17.68 12.50
CA THR A 557 -21.95 -18.65 13.04
C THR A 557 -21.96 -19.95 12.23
N ILE A 558 -23.13 -20.45 11.80
CA ILE A 558 -23.25 -21.63 10.92
C ILE A 558 -22.57 -21.36 9.56
N PHE A 559 -22.82 -20.19 8.95
CA PHE A 559 -22.17 -19.82 7.69
C PHE A 559 -20.65 -19.69 7.82
N MET A 560 -20.16 -19.26 8.99
CA MET A 560 -18.73 -19.24 9.30
C MET A 560 -18.10 -20.64 9.28
N LEU A 561 -18.90 -21.72 9.41
CA LEU A 561 -18.43 -23.12 9.39
C LEU A 561 -18.46 -23.76 8.00
N ILE A 562 -18.77 -23.01 6.94
CA ILE A 562 -18.72 -23.53 5.58
C ILE A 562 -17.28 -23.46 5.07
N ASN A 563 -16.77 -24.58 4.57
CA ASN A 563 -15.43 -24.70 3.98
C ASN A 563 -15.53 -24.63 2.45
N PRO A 564 -14.73 -23.82 1.73
CA PRO A 564 -13.68 -22.91 2.22
C PRO A 564 -14.23 -21.62 2.85
N ILE A 565 -13.45 -21.01 3.75
CA ILE A 565 -13.80 -19.71 4.37
C ILE A 565 -13.21 -18.55 3.56
N GLU A 566 -13.97 -17.45 3.49
CA GLU A 566 -13.49 -16.17 3.00
C GLU A 566 -12.62 -15.48 4.06
N PHE A 567 -11.30 -15.52 3.86
CA PHE A 567 -10.30 -14.92 4.73
C PHE A 567 -10.00 -13.47 4.35
N ILE A 568 -10.12 -12.57 5.33
CA ILE A 568 -9.90 -11.14 5.20
C ILE A 568 -8.48 -10.78 5.67
N VAL A 569 -7.60 -10.50 4.71
CA VAL A 569 -6.21 -10.12 4.98
C VAL A 569 -6.11 -8.66 5.47
N GLN A 570 -6.62 -7.73 4.68
CA GLN A 570 -6.56 -6.29 4.96
C GLN A 570 -7.60 -5.53 4.09
N TYR A 571 -8.01 -4.34 4.54
CA TYR A 571 -8.74 -3.39 3.72
C TYR A 571 -8.02 -3.09 2.39
N GLY A 572 -8.78 -2.97 1.29
CA GLY A 572 -8.24 -2.69 -0.04
C GLY A 572 -7.55 -3.88 -0.72
N VAL A 573 -7.57 -5.05 -0.08
CA VAL A 573 -7.00 -6.31 -0.60
C VAL A 573 -8.15 -7.32 -0.73
N PRO A 574 -8.23 -8.09 -1.83
CA PRO A 574 -9.24 -9.14 -1.97
C PRO A 574 -9.22 -10.17 -0.84
N THR A 575 -10.37 -10.80 -0.61
CA THR A 575 -10.45 -11.96 0.27
C THR A 575 -9.82 -13.18 -0.40
N LEU A 576 -9.28 -14.08 0.42
CA LEU A 576 -8.70 -15.34 -0.04
C LEU A 576 -9.57 -16.50 0.45
N LEU A 577 -9.90 -17.45 -0.43
CA LEU A 577 -10.61 -18.66 -0.04
C LEU A 577 -9.60 -19.66 0.52
N VAL A 578 -9.72 -19.98 1.81
CA VAL A 578 -8.82 -20.93 2.48
C VAL A 578 -9.58 -22.13 2.99
N ASN A 579 -8.99 -23.30 2.80
CA ASN A 579 -9.41 -24.50 3.50
C ASN A 579 -8.92 -24.44 4.95
N TYR A 580 -9.72 -24.97 5.86
CA TYR A 580 -9.39 -24.93 7.28
C TYR A 580 -9.68 -26.23 8.02
N SER A 581 -8.93 -26.45 9.10
CA SER A 581 -9.29 -27.39 10.16
C SER A 581 -9.89 -26.62 11.33
N MET A 582 -11.06 -27.06 11.79
CA MET A 582 -11.85 -26.39 12.82
C MET A 582 -11.23 -26.52 14.22
N THR A 583 -11.34 -25.46 15.02
CA THR A 583 -11.37 -25.53 16.49
C THR A 583 -12.73 -25.06 17.03
N ILE A 584 -13.00 -25.31 18.31
CA ILE A 584 -14.28 -24.95 18.95
C ILE A 584 -14.53 -23.44 18.81
N PRO A 585 -15.55 -22.97 18.07
CA PRO A 585 -15.82 -21.56 17.90
C PRO A 585 -16.47 -21.02 19.18
N ILE A 586 -15.68 -20.47 20.09
CA ILE A 586 -16.16 -19.95 21.40
C ILE A 586 -17.30 -18.94 21.23
N ILE A 587 -17.29 -18.17 20.13
CA ILE A 587 -18.31 -17.16 19.81
C ILE A 587 -19.72 -17.74 19.59
N VAL A 588 -19.86 -19.05 19.32
CA VAL A 588 -21.16 -19.70 19.16
C VAL A 588 -21.95 -19.72 20.47
N VAL A 589 -21.23 -19.96 21.58
CA VAL A 589 -21.84 -20.23 22.89
C VAL A 589 -22.68 -19.05 23.40
N PRO A 590 -22.18 -17.79 23.38
CA PRO A 590 -22.98 -16.62 23.73
C PRO A 590 -24.28 -16.50 22.94
N GLY A 591 -24.26 -16.78 21.63
CA GLY A 591 -25.46 -16.68 20.79
C GLY A 591 -26.56 -17.66 21.19
N ILE A 592 -26.18 -18.93 21.38
CA ILE A 592 -27.13 -19.99 21.77
C ILE A 592 -27.68 -19.74 23.18
N VAL A 593 -26.82 -19.45 24.15
CA VAL A 593 -27.24 -19.29 25.55
C VAL A 593 -28.13 -18.06 25.73
N MET A 594 -27.79 -16.94 25.10
CA MET A 594 -28.61 -15.71 25.18
C MET A 594 -29.95 -15.88 24.46
N PHE A 595 -30.00 -16.64 23.37
CA PHE A 595 -31.25 -17.01 22.69
C PHE A 595 -32.15 -17.86 23.59
N LEU A 596 -31.59 -18.93 24.20
CA LEU A 596 -32.33 -19.83 25.10
C LEU A 596 -32.87 -19.09 26.33
N LYS A 597 -32.08 -18.19 26.93
CA LYS A 597 -32.52 -17.33 28.05
C LYS A 597 -33.80 -16.55 27.73
N ARG A 598 -34.02 -16.19 26.45
CA ARG A 598 -35.20 -15.43 26.03
C ARG A 598 -36.41 -16.28 25.70
N ILE A 599 -36.21 -17.51 25.24
CA ILE A 599 -37.31 -18.41 24.87
C ILE A 599 -37.81 -19.21 26.05
N ILE A 600 -36.94 -19.60 26.98
CA ILE A 600 -37.34 -20.36 28.15
C ILE A 600 -37.97 -19.37 29.15
N PRO A 601 -39.29 -19.45 29.41
CA PRO A 601 -39.91 -18.60 30.41
C PRO A 601 -39.31 -18.94 31.77
N HIS A 602 -38.89 -17.92 32.53
CA HIS A 602 -38.65 -18.09 33.96
C HIS A 602 -39.98 -18.53 34.59
N LYS A 603 -40.08 -19.82 34.93
CA LYS A 603 -41.06 -20.26 35.92
C LYS A 603 -40.66 -19.57 37.22
N GLY A 604 -41.53 -18.67 37.68
CA GLY A 604 -41.38 -17.92 38.92
C GLY A 604 -41.31 -18.82 40.13
#